data_AF-A0A2H1FGI5-F1
#
_entry.id   AF-A0A2H1FGI5-F1
#
_cell.length_a   1.000
_cell.length_b   1.000
_cell.length_c   1.000
_cell.angle_alpha   90.00
_cell.angle_beta   90.00
_cell.angle_gamma   90.00
#
_symmetry.space_group_name_H-M   'P 1'
#
loop_
_entity.id
_entity.type
_entity.pdbx_description
1 polymer ?
#
loop_
_entity_poly.entity_id
_entity_poly.type
_entity_poly.pdbx_seq_one_letter_code
_entity_poly.pdbx_strand_id
1 'polypeptide(L)'
;MIFPVHRLLQTVKPISFSSFTAKVHIEDNYTHFELKFKFTLGTGSSGFNPATDNISLQVGTFSTIIPAGSFKQDDKNYEFKGVINGVHIEASIKSLGSNTSKLKVEAEHANLTGTANPVPVQITIGNNSGTATVNTKIDVDHDHDTDHNSNHDNNSGHHDSK
;
A
#
# COMPACT_ATOMS: atom_id res chain seq x y z
N MET A 1 34.96 -10.03 16.89
CA MET A 1 33.53 -9.91 16.56
C MET A 1 33.43 -9.68 15.06
N ILE A 2 32.85 -10.63 14.33
CA ILE A 2 32.71 -10.58 12.87
C ILE A 2 31.36 -9.90 12.60
N PHE A 3 31.36 -8.73 11.98
CA PHE A 3 30.15 -8.09 11.46
C PHE A 3 29.60 -8.96 10.32
N PRO A 4 28.28 -9.27 10.25
CA PRO A 4 27.75 -9.97 9.10
C PRO A 4 27.84 -9.05 7.89
N VAL A 5 28.37 -9.62 6.81
CA VAL A 5 28.61 -8.97 5.52
C VAL A 5 27.28 -8.45 4.98
N HIS A 6 27.24 -7.16 4.65
CA HIS A 6 26.17 -6.58 3.85
C HIS A 6 26.08 -7.39 2.56
N ARG A 7 25.01 -8.17 2.41
CA ARG A 7 24.69 -8.84 1.15
C ARG A 7 24.51 -7.73 0.12
N LEU A 8 25.53 -7.53 -0.71
CA LEU A 8 25.51 -6.63 -1.85
C LEU A 8 24.20 -6.87 -2.60
N LEU A 9 23.38 -5.83 -2.72
CA LEU A 9 22.24 -5.79 -3.63
C LEU A 9 22.80 -6.00 -5.04
N GLN A 10 22.96 -7.25 -5.47
CA GLN A 10 23.22 -7.53 -6.87
C GLN A 10 22.03 -6.96 -7.65
N THR A 11 22.28 -5.97 -8.51
CA THR A 11 21.29 -5.50 -9.49
C THR A 11 21.09 -6.62 -10.52
N VAL A 12 20.39 -7.67 -10.11
CA VAL A 12 19.87 -8.67 -11.03
C VAL A 12 18.81 -7.96 -11.87
N LYS A 13 18.98 -7.95 -13.20
CA LYS A 13 17.97 -7.39 -14.10
C LYS A 13 16.61 -8.02 -13.73
N PRO A 14 15.60 -7.21 -13.36
CA PRO A 14 14.31 -7.75 -12.95
C PRO A 14 13.67 -8.55 -14.09
N ILE A 15 13.11 -9.70 -13.75
CA ILE A 15 12.29 -10.53 -14.63
C ILE A 15 10.88 -9.97 -14.58
N SER A 16 10.34 -9.58 -15.73
CA SER A 16 8.95 -9.09 -15.79
C SER A 16 7.97 -10.20 -15.47
N PHE A 17 6.91 -9.90 -14.70
CA PHE A 17 5.74 -10.77 -14.66
C PHE A 17 5.18 -10.98 -16.07
N SER A 18 4.75 -12.20 -16.42
CA SER A 18 4.15 -12.48 -17.73
C SER A 18 2.77 -11.82 -17.89
N SER A 19 2.03 -11.72 -16.79
CA SER A 19 0.81 -10.93 -16.70
C SER A 19 0.59 -10.46 -15.26
N PHE A 20 -0.10 -9.35 -15.08
CA PHE A 20 -0.55 -8.89 -13.77
C PHE A 20 -1.76 -7.97 -13.89
N THR A 21 -2.48 -7.82 -12.77
CA THR A 21 -3.49 -6.77 -12.58
C THR A 21 -3.30 -6.12 -11.22
N ALA A 22 -3.51 -4.81 -11.18
CA ALA A 22 -3.43 -4.01 -9.95
C ALA A 22 -4.77 -3.31 -9.70
N LYS A 23 -5.22 -3.31 -8.46
CA LYS A 23 -6.30 -2.45 -7.96
C LYS A 23 -5.82 -1.78 -6.69
N VAL A 24 -6.02 -0.48 -6.60
CA VAL A 24 -5.68 0.35 -5.44
C VAL A 24 -6.95 1.03 -4.98
N HIS A 25 -7.11 1.21 -3.68
CA HIS A 25 -8.06 2.14 -3.07
C HIS A 25 -7.28 2.95 -2.04
N ILE A 26 -7.46 4.28 -2.05
CA ILE A 26 -6.80 5.20 -1.13
C ILE A 26 -7.92 5.92 -0.35
N GLU A 27 -7.81 5.94 0.97
CA GLU A 27 -8.76 6.55 1.88
C GLU A 27 -8.04 7.24 3.06
N ASP A 28 -8.82 7.73 4.02
CA ASP A 28 -8.35 8.39 5.24
C ASP A 28 -7.37 9.54 4.96
N ASN A 29 -7.73 10.43 4.03
CA ASN A 29 -6.94 11.61 3.67
C ASN A 29 -5.49 11.29 3.28
N TYR A 30 -5.30 10.29 2.41
CA TYR A 30 -3.98 9.85 1.95
C TYR A 30 -3.15 9.12 3.02
N THR A 31 -3.78 8.61 4.09
CA THR A 31 -3.08 7.88 5.14
C THR A 31 -3.31 6.38 5.14
N HIS A 32 -4.26 5.89 4.34
CA HIS A 32 -4.58 4.48 4.21
C HIS A 32 -4.70 4.07 2.74
N PHE A 33 -4.18 2.88 2.40
CA PHE A 33 -4.48 2.24 1.13
C PHE A 33 -4.66 0.72 1.23
N GLU A 34 -5.50 0.17 0.34
CA GLU A 34 -5.54 -1.26 0.00
C GLU A 34 -5.01 -1.47 -1.43
N LEU A 35 -4.03 -2.35 -1.58
CA LEU A 35 -3.54 -2.86 -2.87
C LEU A 35 -3.92 -4.33 -3.03
N LYS A 36 -4.54 -4.65 -4.17
CA LYS A 36 -4.74 -6.04 -4.65
C LYS A 36 -3.96 -6.21 -5.94
N PHE A 37 -2.92 -7.04 -5.91
CA PHE A 37 -2.05 -7.32 -7.04
C PHE A 37 -2.07 -8.81 -7.39
N LYS A 38 -2.63 -9.17 -8.55
CA LYS A 38 -2.58 -10.55 -9.07
C LYS A 38 -1.47 -10.61 -10.11
N PHE A 39 -0.61 -11.61 -10.04
CA PHE A 39 0.52 -11.74 -10.96
C PHE A 39 0.78 -13.19 -11.35
N THR A 40 1.31 -13.37 -12.55
CA THR A 40 1.83 -14.63 -13.07
C THR A 40 3.32 -14.47 -13.37
N LEU A 41 4.12 -15.44 -12.94
CA LEU A 41 5.57 -15.38 -13.14
C LEU A 41 5.94 -15.37 -14.63
N GLY A 42 7.01 -14.63 -14.94
CA GLY A 42 7.55 -14.52 -16.30
C GLY A 42 8.38 -15.73 -16.72
N THR A 43 8.66 -15.81 -18.01
CA THR A 43 9.67 -16.73 -18.53
C THR A 43 11.03 -16.44 -17.91
N GLY A 44 11.72 -17.48 -17.45
CA GLY A 44 13.01 -17.36 -16.76
C GLY A 44 12.91 -17.10 -15.25
N SER A 45 11.72 -16.91 -14.69
CA SER A 45 11.53 -16.85 -13.24
C SER A 45 11.81 -18.20 -12.59
N SER A 46 12.58 -18.19 -11.51
CA SER A 46 12.80 -19.35 -10.64
C SER A 46 11.77 -19.48 -9.52
N GLY A 47 10.69 -18.68 -9.57
CA GLY A 47 9.77 -18.54 -8.45
C GLY A 47 10.11 -17.35 -7.55
N PHE A 48 9.52 -17.37 -6.35
CA PHE A 48 9.84 -16.46 -5.25
C PHE A 48 9.60 -17.20 -3.93
N ASN A 49 10.29 -16.77 -2.88
CA ASN A 49 10.14 -17.27 -1.53
C ASN A 49 10.17 -16.10 -0.52
N PRO A 50 9.03 -15.69 0.07
CA PRO A 50 8.97 -14.59 1.04
C PRO A 50 9.84 -14.79 2.30
N ALA A 51 10.29 -16.02 2.59
CA ALA A 51 11.23 -16.27 3.67
C ALA A 51 12.67 -15.81 3.34
N THR A 52 13.02 -15.68 2.05
CA THR A 52 14.37 -15.34 1.58
C THR A 52 14.43 -14.15 0.63
N ASP A 53 13.28 -13.73 0.10
CA ASP A 53 13.15 -12.64 -0.86
C ASP A 53 12.47 -11.43 -0.22
N ASN A 54 13.02 -10.24 -0.49
CA ASN A 54 12.38 -8.99 -0.14
C ASN A 54 11.16 -8.75 -1.05
N ILE A 55 10.17 -8.03 -0.51
CA ILE A 55 9.06 -7.49 -1.28
C ILE A 55 9.13 -5.97 -1.23
N SER A 56 9.41 -5.36 -2.37
CA SER A 56 9.35 -3.91 -2.52
C SER A 56 8.02 -3.53 -3.15
N LEU A 57 7.35 -2.54 -2.57
CA LEU A 57 6.12 -1.97 -3.13
C LEU A 57 6.20 -0.46 -3.20
N GLN A 58 5.63 0.08 -4.28
CA GLN A 58 5.33 1.49 -4.47
C GLN A 58 3.84 1.62 -4.78
N VAL A 59 3.18 2.57 -4.11
CA VAL A 59 1.82 3.04 -4.43
C VAL A 59 1.85 4.56 -4.35
N GLY A 60 1.70 5.23 -5.49
CA GLY A 60 1.80 6.69 -5.54
C GLY A 60 3.19 7.18 -5.10
N THR A 61 3.19 8.11 -4.14
CA THR A 61 4.39 8.64 -3.50
C THR A 61 4.93 7.74 -2.37
N PHE A 62 4.13 6.80 -1.88
CA PHE A 62 4.55 5.86 -0.84
C PHE A 62 5.39 4.73 -1.43
N SER A 63 6.48 4.36 -0.73
CA SER A 63 7.23 3.14 -1.02
C SER A 63 7.77 2.50 0.25
N THR A 64 7.86 1.18 0.25
CA THR A 64 8.44 0.43 1.37
C THR A 64 8.98 -0.93 0.91
N ILE A 65 9.79 -1.53 1.76
CA ILE A 65 10.32 -2.88 1.60
C ILE A 65 9.89 -3.70 2.80
N ILE A 66 9.14 -4.78 2.57
CA ILE A 66 8.94 -5.83 3.57
C ILE A 66 10.16 -6.77 3.48
N PRO A 67 11.01 -6.83 4.51
CA PRO A 67 12.24 -7.62 4.45
C PRO A 67 11.98 -9.12 4.33
N ALA A 68 12.90 -9.82 3.66
CA ALA A 68 12.95 -11.28 3.64
C ALA A 68 12.86 -11.88 5.05
N GLY A 69 12.06 -12.94 5.19
CA GLY A 69 11.87 -13.62 6.48
C GLY A 69 10.83 -12.97 7.39
N SER A 70 10.24 -11.84 7.00
CA SER A 70 9.17 -11.19 7.77
C SER A 70 7.82 -11.90 7.64
N PHE A 71 7.59 -12.56 6.50
CA PHE A 71 6.38 -13.35 6.27
C PHE A 71 6.44 -14.66 7.04
N LYS A 72 5.36 -14.97 7.75
CA LYS A 72 5.09 -16.30 8.30
C LYS A 72 4.36 -17.11 7.24
N GLN A 73 4.75 -18.38 7.09
CA GLN A 73 4.10 -19.29 6.16
C GLN A 73 3.08 -20.16 6.90
N ASP A 74 1.88 -20.28 6.33
CA ASP A 74 0.85 -21.24 6.72
C ASP A 74 0.35 -21.95 5.46
N ASP A 75 0.68 -23.23 5.33
CA ASP A 75 0.54 -24.04 4.11
C ASP A 75 1.09 -23.35 2.85
N LYS A 76 0.19 -22.82 2.00
CA LYS A 76 0.48 -22.14 0.73
C LYS A 76 0.27 -20.62 0.81
N ASN A 77 -0.02 -20.11 2.00
CA ASN A 77 -0.24 -18.71 2.27
C ASN A 77 0.98 -18.15 3.02
N TYR A 78 1.32 -16.91 2.70
CA TYR A 78 2.29 -16.13 3.45
C TYR A 78 1.60 -14.91 4.02
N GLU A 79 1.83 -14.61 5.28
CA GLU A 79 1.25 -13.46 5.96
C GLU A 79 2.31 -12.66 6.70
N PHE A 80 2.20 -11.35 6.60
CA PHE A 80 2.97 -10.39 7.36
C PHE A 80 1.99 -9.43 8.02
N LYS A 81 2.18 -9.18 9.31
CA LYS A 81 1.53 -8.13 10.08
C LYS A 81 2.59 -7.47 10.93
N GLY A 82 2.77 -6.17 10.77
CA GLY A 82 3.81 -5.46 11.50
C GLY A 82 3.89 -3.98 11.15
N VAL A 83 4.87 -3.31 11.75
CA VAL A 83 5.11 -1.88 11.54
C VAL A 83 6.46 -1.71 10.86
N ILE A 84 6.50 -0.95 9.76
CA ILE A 84 7.72 -0.59 9.04
C ILE A 84 7.77 0.93 8.95
N ASN A 85 8.79 1.54 9.55
CA ASN A 85 8.98 3.00 9.58
C ASN A 85 7.73 3.78 10.05
N GLY A 86 7.00 3.25 11.04
CA GLY A 86 5.79 3.86 11.59
C GLY A 86 4.50 3.54 10.82
N VAL A 87 4.57 2.84 9.69
CA VAL A 87 3.39 2.42 8.91
C VAL A 87 2.97 1.02 9.32
N HIS A 88 1.72 0.86 9.72
CA HIS A 88 1.15 -0.45 10.03
C HIS A 88 0.77 -1.13 8.72
N ILE A 89 1.29 -2.34 8.49
CA ILE A 89 1.15 -3.05 7.22
C ILE A 89 0.67 -4.47 7.49
N GLU A 90 -0.43 -4.83 6.83
CA GLU A 90 -0.88 -6.20 6.68
C GLU A 90 -0.68 -6.64 5.23
N ALA A 91 0.12 -7.67 5.00
CA ALA A 91 0.35 -8.22 3.67
C ALA A 91 0.10 -9.73 3.64
N SER A 92 -0.55 -10.20 2.59
CA SER A 92 -0.74 -11.63 2.36
C SER A 92 -0.44 -12.02 0.91
N ILE A 93 0.18 -13.19 0.73
CA ILE A 93 0.38 -13.81 -0.58
C ILE A 93 -0.31 -15.16 -0.58
N LYS A 94 -1.18 -15.38 -1.56
CA LYS A 94 -1.88 -16.65 -1.77
C LYS A 94 -1.60 -17.19 -3.16
N SER A 95 -1.16 -18.46 -3.23
CA SER A 95 -1.00 -19.16 -4.51
C SER A 95 -2.36 -19.48 -5.11
N LEU A 96 -2.52 -19.22 -6.42
CA LEU A 96 -3.73 -19.51 -7.18
C LEU A 96 -3.54 -20.69 -8.17
N GLY A 97 -2.37 -21.34 -8.16
CA GLY A 97 -1.99 -22.34 -9.15
C GLY A 97 -1.44 -21.73 -10.45
N SER A 98 -0.91 -22.56 -11.35
CA SER A 98 -0.39 -22.16 -12.67
C SER A 98 0.56 -20.95 -12.61
N ASN A 99 1.52 -20.96 -11.67
CA ASN A 99 2.48 -19.88 -11.41
C ASN A 99 1.85 -18.50 -11.15
N THR A 100 0.57 -18.49 -10.76
CA THR A 100 -0.21 -17.29 -10.50
C THR A 100 -0.42 -17.16 -9.00
N SER A 101 -0.27 -15.94 -8.49
CA SER A 101 -0.46 -15.61 -7.08
C SER A 101 -1.19 -14.29 -6.94
N LYS A 102 -1.75 -14.06 -5.75
CA LYS A 102 -2.34 -12.79 -5.35
C LYS A 102 -1.60 -12.26 -4.14
N LEU A 103 -1.07 -11.05 -4.25
CA LEU A 103 -0.62 -10.21 -3.16
C LEU A 103 -1.75 -9.26 -2.77
N LYS A 104 -2.07 -9.19 -1.48
CA LYS A 104 -2.90 -8.14 -0.89
C LYS A 104 -2.06 -7.40 0.13
N VAL A 105 -2.12 -6.07 0.11
CA VAL A 105 -1.47 -5.19 1.10
C VAL A 105 -2.49 -4.17 1.58
N GLU A 106 -2.63 -4.03 2.89
CA GLU A 106 -3.28 -2.90 3.55
C GLU A 106 -2.20 -2.15 4.33
N ALA A 107 -2.22 -0.83 4.29
CA ALA A 107 -1.25 -0.01 5.00
C ALA A 107 -1.91 1.23 5.59
N GLU A 108 -1.82 1.36 6.91
CA GLU A 108 -2.32 2.49 7.69
C GLU A 108 -1.15 3.38 8.14
N HIS A 109 -1.42 4.68 8.27
CA HIS A 109 -0.42 5.72 8.55
C HIS A 109 0.66 5.84 7.45
N ALA A 110 0.36 5.41 6.22
CA ALA A 110 1.22 5.68 5.07
C ALA A 110 1.19 7.18 4.73
N ASN A 111 2.26 7.73 4.17
CA ASN A 111 2.20 9.09 3.61
C ASN A 111 2.05 8.99 2.08
N LEU A 112 0.83 9.21 1.59
CA LEU A 112 0.51 9.25 0.16
C LEU A 112 0.31 10.67 -0.36
N THR A 113 0.62 11.71 0.42
CA THR A 113 0.45 13.11 -0.01
C THR A 113 1.16 13.34 -1.35
N GLY A 114 0.49 14.05 -2.26
CA GLY A 114 0.98 14.30 -3.61
C GLY A 114 0.69 13.17 -4.62
N THR A 115 0.09 12.06 -4.18
CA THR A 115 -0.43 11.03 -5.09
C THR A 115 -1.62 11.57 -5.86
N ALA A 116 -1.60 11.40 -7.19
CA ALA A 116 -2.68 11.79 -8.08
C ALA A 116 -3.05 10.64 -9.03
N ASN A 117 -4.25 10.71 -9.60
CA ASN A 117 -4.65 9.78 -10.66
C ASN A 117 -3.97 10.14 -11.98
N PRO A 118 -3.50 9.14 -12.76
CA PRO A 118 -3.47 7.72 -12.43
C PRO A 118 -2.34 7.38 -11.43
N VAL A 119 -2.64 6.55 -10.43
CA VAL A 119 -1.71 6.19 -9.36
C VAL A 119 -0.63 5.23 -9.88
N PRO A 120 0.67 5.58 -9.81
CA PRO A 120 1.74 4.66 -10.16
C PRO A 120 1.84 3.54 -9.13
N VAL A 121 1.97 2.30 -9.60
CA VAL A 121 2.18 1.11 -8.76
C VAL A 121 3.38 0.35 -9.29
N GLN A 122 4.31 0.00 -8.41
CA GLN A 122 5.42 -0.90 -8.72
C GLN A 122 5.49 -1.99 -7.67
N ILE A 123 5.62 -3.25 -8.10
CA ILE A 123 5.82 -4.38 -7.21
C ILE A 123 7.04 -5.15 -7.68
N THR A 124 7.93 -5.43 -6.73
CA THR A 124 9.09 -6.30 -6.94
C THR A 124 9.12 -7.37 -5.84
N ILE A 125 9.14 -8.63 -6.21
CA ILE A 125 9.19 -9.79 -5.32
C ILE A 125 10.42 -10.62 -5.70
N GLY A 126 11.46 -10.59 -4.86
CA GLY A 126 12.76 -11.14 -5.22
C GLY A 126 13.29 -10.45 -6.48
N ASN A 127 13.50 -11.21 -7.56
CA ASN A 127 13.91 -10.69 -8.87
C ASN A 127 12.75 -10.49 -9.87
N ASN A 128 11.49 -10.67 -9.46
CA ASN A 128 10.33 -10.54 -10.34
C ASN A 128 9.70 -9.15 -10.17
N SER A 129 9.34 -8.45 -11.24
CA SER A 129 8.82 -7.08 -11.17
C SER A 129 7.67 -6.80 -12.15
N GLY A 130 6.82 -5.85 -11.77
CA GLY A 130 5.79 -5.28 -12.64
C GLY A 130 5.42 -3.86 -12.22
N THR A 131 5.00 -3.06 -13.20
CA THR A 131 4.58 -1.66 -13.02
C THR A 131 3.23 -1.42 -13.66
N ALA A 132 2.35 -0.70 -12.99
CA ALA A 132 1.03 -0.31 -13.47
C ALA A 132 0.75 1.17 -13.18
N THR A 133 -0.23 1.74 -13.88
CA THR A 133 -0.89 2.99 -13.51
C THR A 133 -2.36 2.68 -13.28
N VAL A 134 -2.91 3.09 -12.14
CA VAL A 134 -4.25 2.69 -11.69
C VAL A 134 -5.11 3.93 -11.48
N ASN A 135 -6.23 4.03 -12.20
CA ASN A 135 -7.28 4.98 -11.86
C ASN A 135 -8.09 4.43 -10.70
N THR A 136 -8.22 5.20 -9.62
CA THR A 136 -9.02 4.81 -8.47
C THR A 136 -9.68 6.01 -7.80
N LYS A 137 -10.65 5.74 -6.93
CA LYS A 137 -11.18 6.75 -6.02
C LYS A 137 -10.15 7.01 -4.92
N ILE A 138 -9.98 8.29 -4.63
CA ILE A 138 -9.18 8.78 -3.51
C ILE A 138 -10.20 9.45 -2.59
N ASP A 139 -10.51 8.77 -1.50
CA ASP A 139 -11.47 9.25 -0.51
C ASP A 139 -10.72 10.14 0.49
N VAL A 140 -10.76 11.44 0.22
CA VAL A 140 -10.37 12.48 1.16
C VAL A 140 -11.60 12.77 2.01
N ASP A 141 -11.52 12.61 3.33
CA ASP A 141 -12.58 13.07 4.21
C ASP A 141 -12.73 14.55 3.93
N HIS A 142 -13.82 14.90 3.28
CA HIS A 142 -14.29 16.26 3.32
C HIS A 142 -14.84 16.40 4.72
N ASP A 143 -14.05 17.07 5.57
CA ASP A 143 -14.57 17.63 6.82
C ASP A 143 -15.96 18.19 6.55
N HIS A 144 -16.86 17.76 7.42
CA HIS A 144 -18.26 18.13 7.46
C HIS A 144 -18.35 19.64 7.75
N ASP A 145 -18.12 20.49 6.75
CA ASP A 145 -18.10 21.93 6.95
C ASP A 145 -19.47 22.57 6.67
N THR A 146 -20.00 23.17 7.74
CA THR A 146 -21.08 24.15 7.84
C THR A 146 -22.51 23.73 7.52
N ASP A 147 -23.25 23.36 8.56
CA ASP A 147 -24.64 23.82 8.71
C ASP A 147 -24.96 24.01 10.20
N HIS A 148 -24.69 25.22 10.72
CA HIS A 148 -25.50 25.86 11.77
C HIS A 148 -25.18 27.37 11.82
N ASN A 149 -25.54 28.10 10.76
CA ASN A 149 -25.86 29.51 10.90
C ASN A 149 -27.32 29.64 11.41
N SER A 150 -27.52 29.36 12.70
CA SER A 150 -28.71 29.85 13.39
C SER A 150 -28.35 31.18 14.02
N ASN A 151 -28.50 32.23 13.21
CA ASN A 151 -28.62 33.59 13.67
C ASN A 151 -29.84 33.63 14.63
N HIS A 152 -29.61 33.48 15.93
CA HIS A 152 -30.64 33.64 16.94
C HIS A 152 -30.46 35.01 17.57
N ASP A 153 -31.50 35.82 17.44
CA ASP A 153 -31.52 37.26 17.62
C ASP A 153 -31.05 37.71 19.01
N ASN A 154 -30.04 38.58 19.03
CA ASN A 154 -29.77 39.44 20.17
C ASN A 154 -30.37 40.82 19.91
N ASN A 155 -31.56 41.09 20.43
CA ASN A 155 -31.92 42.47 20.80
C ASN A 155 -32.72 42.50 22.10
N SER A 156 -32.00 42.65 23.20
CA SER A 156 -32.50 43.17 24.47
C SER A 156 -32.44 44.70 24.41
N GLY A 157 -33.60 45.35 24.42
CA GLY A 157 -33.71 46.81 24.46
C GLY A 157 -34.97 47.26 25.23
N HIS A 158 -34.91 47.11 26.54
CA HIS A 158 -35.83 47.70 27.51
C HIS A 158 -35.66 49.23 27.53
N HIS A 159 -36.74 50.01 27.35
CA HIS A 159 -36.85 51.35 27.94
C HIS A 159 -38.31 51.82 28.01
N ASP A 160 -38.81 51.90 29.24
CA ASP A 160 -40.06 52.55 29.65
C ASP A 160 -40.04 54.07 29.35
N SER A 161 -41.21 54.66 29.09
CA SER A 161 -41.82 55.66 30.01
C SER A 161 -43.07 56.36 29.46
N LYS A 162 -44.11 56.31 30.30
CA LYS A 162 -45.23 57.25 30.54
C LYS A 162 -46.24 57.57 29.44
#